data_AF-A0A5C6ETE3-F1
#
_entry.id   AF-A0A5C6ETE3-F1
#
_cell.length_a   1.000
_cell.length_b   1.000
_cell.length_c   1.000
_cell.angle_alpha   90.00
_cell.angle_beta   90.00
_cell.angle_gamma   90.00
#
_symmetry.space_group_name_H-M   'P 1'
#
loop_
_entity.id
_entity.type
_entity.pdbx_description
1 polymer ?
#
loop_
_entity_poly.entity_id
_entity_poly.type
_entity_poly.pdbx_seq_one_letter_code
_entity_poly.pdbx_strand_id
1 'polypeptide(L)'
;MADVPASITHSLKAKWHYQLTRGGVVLADLRPVDNWQHADYPCIEGTFTPTPAFDDVRSLFDRELALLESEDDDHIDEWGDIWDDLKSKPLFVQTPDEAERFDILWIHVAEDRAWWWPLYNSPDTVLPNPTA
;
A
#
# COMPACT_ATOMS: atom_id res chain seq x y z
N MET A 1 -14.13 5.45 -24.32
CA MET A 1 -13.44 5.10 -23.06
C MET A 1 -14.42 5.46 -21.97
N ALA A 2 -14.89 4.47 -21.19
CA ALA A 2 -15.91 4.72 -20.17
C ALA A 2 -15.27 5.59 -19.07
N ASP A 3 -15.85 6.78 -18.90
CA ASP A 3 -15.52 7.73 -17.84
C ASP A 3 -15.88 7.06 -16.50
N VAL A 4 -14.87 6.71 -15.71
CA VAL A 4 -15.10 6.28 -14.33
C VAL A 4 -15.37 7.57 -13.54
N PRO A 5 -16.57 7.77 -12.95
CA PRO A 5 -16.91 9.06 -12.39
C PRO A 5 -16.00 9.39 -11.20
N ALA A 6 -15.33 10.56 -11.26
CA ALA A 6 -14.57 11.16 -10.16
C ALA A 6 -15.35 11.25 -8.83
N SER A 7 -16.67 11.09 -8.88
CA SER A 7 -17.59 11.08 -7.73
C SER A 7 -17.41 9.88 -6.80
N ILE A 8 -17.01 8.71 -7.30
CA ILE A 8 -16.67 7.54 -6.46
C ILE A 8 -15.37 7.79 -5.70
N THR A 9 -14.44 8.52 -6.31
CA THR A 9 -13.11 8.78 -5.78
C THR A 9 -13.10 9.83 -4.67
N HIS A 10 -13.97 10.85 -4.70
CA HIS A 10 -13.84 12.03 -3.82
C HIS A 10 -14.72 12.05 -2.56
N SER A 11 -15.85 11.32 -2.53
CA SER A 11 -16.87 11.53 -1.48
C SER A 11 -16.78 10.57 -0.27
N LEU A 12 -15.75 9.71 -0.21
CA LEU A 12 -15.60 8.67 0.83
C LEU A 12 -14.24 8.67 1.54
N LYS A 13 -13.29 9.51 1.11
CA LYS A 13 -11.85 9.43 1.46
C LYS A 13 -11.52 9.61 2.95
N ALA A 14 -12.31 10.37 3.72
CA ALA A 14 -12.08 10.57 5.15
C ALA A 14 -12.47 9.36 6.05
N LYS A 15 -13.17 8.35 5.50
CA LYS A 15 -13.58 7.14 6.25
C LYS A 15 -12.74 5.91 5.93
N TRP A 16 -11.83 6.00 4.97
CA TRP A 16 -11.05 4.85 4.55
C TRP A 16 -9.89 4.63 5.51
N HIS A 17 -10.07 3.61 6.35
CA HIS A 17 -9.05 3.08 7.24
C HIS A 17 -8.68 1.71 6.69
N TYR A 18 -7.42 1.56 6.30
CA TYR A 18 -6.86 0.30 5.86
C TYR A 18 -5.76 -0.17 6.82
N GLN A 19 -5.38 -1.43 6.67
CA GLN A 19 -4.30 -2.08 7.37
C GLN A 19 -3.36 -2.71 6.35
N LEU A 20 -2.06 -2.45 6.50
CA LEU A 20 -1.03 -3.22 5.83
C LEU A 20 -0.86 -4.53 6.60
N THR A 21 -1.03 -5.67 5.94
CA THR A 21 -0.88 -6.99 6.57
C THR A 21 0.17 -7.82 5.87
N ARG A 22 0.97 -8.58 6.64
CA ARG A 22 1.94 -9.54 6.11
C ARG A 22 1.82 -10.89 6.81
N GLY A 23 1.51 -11.94 6.06
CA GLY A 23 1.26 -13.27 6.60
C GLY A 23 0.11 -13.29 7.62
N GLY A 24 -0.88 -12.41 7.46
CA GLY A 24 -2.01 -12.24 8.39
C GLY A 24 -1.71 -11.38 9.62
N VAL A 25 -0.49 -10.85 9.77
CA VAL A 25 -0.13 -9.94 10.86
C VAL A 25 -0.29 -8.50 10.40
N VAL A 26 -1.00 -7.68 11.19
CA VAL A 26 -1.15 -6.24 10.91
C VAL A 26 0.16 -5.52 11.23
N LEU A 27 0.77 -4.94 10.20
CA LEU A 27 2.00 -4.18 10.28
C LEU A 27 1.74 -2.70 10.56
N ALA A 28 0.69 -2.12 9.99
CA ALA A 28 0.39 -0.70 10.15
C ALA A 28 -1.06 -0.38 9.82
N ASP A 29 -1.56 0.72 10.38
CA ASP A 29 -2.74 1.40 9.88
C ASP A 29 -2.35 2.39 8.77
N LEU A 30 -3.13 2.38 7.70
CA LEU A 30 -3.01 3.26 6.54
C LEU A 30 -4.26 4.13 6.42
N ARG A 31 -4.08 5.44 6.23
CA ARG A 31 -5.21 6.36 5.99
C ARG A 31 -4.91 7.24 4.78
N PRO A 32 -5.62 7.10 3.66
CA PRO A 32 -5.46 7.97 2.50
C PRO A 32 -5.65 9.44 2.90
N VAL A 33 -4.84 10.34 2.34
CA VAL A 33 -5.00 11.78 2.52
C VAL A 33 -5.84 12.38 1.40
N ASP A 34 -6.48 13.53 1.64
CA ASP A 34 -7.34 14.19 0.64
C ASP A 34 -6.54 15.04 -0.37
N ASN A 35 -5.39 15.56 0.05
CA ASN A 35 -4.51 16.42 -0.75
C ASN A 35 -3.21 15.69 -1.10
N TRP A 36 -3.25 14.90 -2.17
CA TRP A 36 -2.07 14.18 -2.65
C TRP A 36 -1.05 15.19 -3.18
N GLN A 37 0.17 15.11 -2.68
CA GLN A 37 1.27 16.01 -3.03
C GLN A 37 2.36 15.29 -3.81
N HIS A 38 2.48 13.97 -3.61
CA HIS A 38 3.63 13.20 -4.07
C HIS A 38 3.24 11.94 -4.87
N ALA A 39 1.95 11.70 -5.10
CA ALA A 39 1.47 10.59 -5.90
C ALA A 39 0.39 11.01 -6.91
N ASP A 40 0.46 10.38 -8.07
CA ASP A 40 -0.56 10.46 -9.12
C ASP A 40 -1.35 9.15 -9.21
N TYR A 41 -2.63 9.27 -9.59
CA TYR A 41 -3.48 8.10 -9.80
C TYR A 41 -2.83 7.14 -10.81
N PRO A 42 -2.78 5.83 -10.52
CA PRO A 42 -3.53 5.10 -9.49
C PRO A 42 -2.80 4.85 -8.14
N CYS A 43 -1.62 5.42 -7.93
CA CYS A 43 -0.95 5.35 -6.62
C CYS A 43 -1.77 6.10 -5.56
N ILE A 44 -1.85 5.57 -4.34
CA ILE A 44 -2.53 6.20 -3.21
C ILE A 44 -1.49 6.74 -2.23
N GLU A 45 -1.61 8.01 -1.85
CA GLU A 45 -0.86 8.63 -0.75
C GLU A 45 -1.67 8.60 0.55
N GLY A 46 -1.03 8.24 1.65
CA GLY A 46 -1.67 8.18 2.96
C GLY A 46 -0.72 8.30 4.14
N THR A 47 -1.28 8.47 5.33
CA THR A 47 -0.52 8.38 6.59
C THR A 47 -0.28 6.92 6.94
N PHE A 48 0.91 6.64 7.45
CA PHE A 48 1.36 5.34 7.91
C PHE A 48 1.53 5.37 9.43
N THR A 49 0.85 4.47 10.14
CA THR A 49 0.99 4.33 11.59
C THR A 49 1.40 2.89 11.92
N PRO A 50 2.69 2.63 12.22
CA PRO A 50 3.17 1.27 12.43
C PRO A 50 2.62 0.68 13.73
N THR A 51 2.35 -0.62 13.70
CA THR A 51 2.23 -1.45 14.90
C THR A 51 3.63 -1.96 15.29
N PRO A 52 3.81 -2.53 16.51
CA PRO A 52 5.07 -3.15 16.88
C PRO A 52 5.54 -4.28 15.94
N ALA A 53 4.62 -4.93 15.21
CA ALA A 53 4.98 -5.99 14.27
C ALA A 53 5.71 -5.45 13.03
N PHE A 54 5.63 -4.15 12.75
CA PHE A 54 6.40 -3.54 11.68
C PHE A 54 7.90 -3.59 11.93
N ASP A 55 8.35 -3.59 13.19
CA ASP A 55 9.77 -3.55 13.51
C ASP A 55 10.54 -4.76 12.95
N ASP A 56 9.88 -5.91 12.78
CA ASP A 56 10.46 -7.11 12.17
C ASP A 56 10.78 -6.94 10.68
N VAL A 57 10.12 -6.01 9.99
CA VAL A 57 10.27 -5.76 8.54
C VAL A 57 10.73 -4.35 8.22
N ARG A 58 10.85 -3.46 9.22
CA ARG A 58 11.27 -2.06 9.08
C ARG A 58 12.55 -1.94 8.26
N SER A 59 13.54 -2.77 8.54
CA SER A 59 14.82 -2.76 7.82
C SER A 59 14.71 -3.05 6.32
N LEU A 60 13.68 -3.79 5.88
CA LEU A 60 13.42 -4.01 4.45
C LEU A 60 12.88 -2.73 3.80
N PHE A 61 11.92 -2.07 4.45
CA PHE A 61 11.37 -0.79 3.98
C PHE A 61 12.40 0.34 4.00
N ASP A 62 13.24 0.43 5.03
CA ASP A 62 14.30 1.44 5.10
C ASP A 62 15.32 1.26 3.98
N ARG A 63 15.67 0.01 3.63
CA ARG A 63 16.56 -0.30 2.50
C ARG A 63 15.90 0.01 1.16
N GLU A 64 14.63 -0.36 1.01
CA GLU A 64 13.83 -0.08 -0.19
C GLU A 64 13.78 1.42 -0.48
N LEU A 65 13.49 2.23 0.55
CA LEU A 65 13.46 3.68 0.44
C LEU A 65 14.84 4.25 0.09
N ALA A 66 15.91 3.76 0.72
CA ALA A 66 17.26 4.23 0.43
C ALA A 66 17.68 3.97 -1.03
N LEU A 67 17.24 2.86 -1.63
CA LEU A 67 17.46 2.59 -3.06
C LEU A 67 16.70 3.58 -3.93
N LEU A 68 15.43 3.87 -3.60
CA LEU A 68 14.61 4.84 -4.33
C LEU A 68 15.22 6.26 -4.30
N GLU A 69 15.83 6.64 -3.17
CA GLU A 69 16.46 7.96 -2.99
C GLU A 69 17.85 8.08 -3.63
N SER A 70 18.47 6.97 -4.06
CA SER A 70 19.86 6.97 -4.56
C SER A 70 20.03 7.58 -5.96
N GLU A 71 18.95 7.84 -6.71
CA GLU A 71 18.95 8.30 -8.12
C GLU A 71 19.73 7.39 -9.11
N ASP A 72 20.20 6.23 -8.67
CA ASP A 72 20.94 5.25 -9.47
C ASP A 72 19.99 4.14 -9.97
N ASP A 73 19.65 4.18 -11.26
CA ASP A 73 18.74 3.20 -11.91
C ASP A 73 19.32 1.76 -11.97
N ASP A 74 20.60 1.58 -11.61
CA ASP A 74 21.30 0.29 -11.64
C ASP A 74 20.96 -0.64 -10.45
N HIS A 75 20.11 -0.20 -9.51
CA HIS A 75 19.73 -0.97 -8.30
C HIS A 75 18.50 -1.87 -8.46
N ILE A 76 18.03 -2.10 -9.68
CA ILE A 76 16.80 -2.87 -9.93
C ILE A 76 16.85 -4.30 -9.34
N ASP A 77 18.01 -4.95 -9.36
CA ASP A 77 18.19 -6.30 -8.81
C ASP A 77 18.07 -6.30 -7.28
N GLU A 78 18.68 -5.34 -6.59
CA GLU A 78 18.60 -5.23 -5.13
C GLU A 78 17.18 -4.86 -4.67
N TRP A 79 16.51 -3.99 -5.42
CA TRP A 79 15.11 -3.68 -5.18
C TRP A 79 14.23 -4.92 -5.35
N GLY A 80 14.50 -5.73 -6.39
CA GLY A 80 13.85 -7.02 -6.61
C GLY A 80 14.03 -7.99 -5.44
N ASP A 81 15.25 -8.16 -4.94
CA ASP A 81 15.55 -9.04 -3.79
C ASP A 81 14.77 -8.61 -2.52
N ILE A 82 14.67 -7.29 -2.27
CA ILE A 82 13.90 -6.77 -1.13
C ILE A 82 12.41 -7.10 -1.30
N TRP A 83 11.88 -6.96 -2.51
CA TRP A 83 10.48 -7.27 -2.80
C TRP A 83 10.17 -8.77 -2.71
N ASP A 84 11.10 -9.63 -3.13
CA ASP A 84 11.01 -11.08 -2.93
C ASP A 84 10.96 -11.43 -1.43
N ASP A 85 11.79 -10.78 -0.61
CA ASP A 85 11.77 -10.95 0.85
C ASP A 85 10.45 -10.44 1.47
N LEU A 86 9.96 -9.28 1.05
CA LEU A 86 8.67 -8.74 1.51
C LEU A 86 7.52 -9.67 1.13
N LYS A 87 7.47 -10.13 -0.12
CA LYS A 87 6.43 -11.02 -0.68
C LYS A 87 6.63 -12.50 -0.35
N SER A 88 7.71 -12.89 0.33
CA SER A 88 7.88 -14.26 0.87
C SER A 88 6.75 -14.69 1.81
N LYS A 89 5.97 -13.72 2.32
CA LYS A 89 4.67 -13.92 2.96
C LYS A 89 3.61 -13.07 2.25
N PRO A 90 2.33 -13.50 2.23
CA PRO A 90 1.27 -12.72 1.62
C PRO A 90 1.19 -11.30 2.20
N LEU A 91 1.29 -10.29 1.36
CA LEU A 91 1.32 -8.88 1.73
C LEU A 91 0.13 -8.16 1.10
N PHE A 92 -0.77 -7.63 1.92
CA PHE A 92 -2.03 -7.02 1.47
C PHE A 92 -2.30 -5.67 2.12
N VAL A 93 -3.16 -4.88 1.49
CA VAL A 93 -3.82 -3.73 2.11
C VAL A 93 -5.31 -4.08 2.26
N GLN A 94 -5.86 -4.01 3.46
CA GLN A 94 -7.24 -4.46 3.73
C GLN A 94 -7.98 -3.54 4.70
N THR A 95 -9.31 -3.57 4.69
CA THR A 95 -10.10 -2.93 5.76
C THR A 95 -9.98 -3.72 7.07
N PRO A 96 -10.11 -3.08 8.25
CA PRO A 96 -10.06 -3.78 9.54
C PRO A 96 -11.12 -4.89 9.71
N ASP A 97 -12.24 -4.79 8.99
CA ASP A 97 -13.31 -5.80 8.96
C ASP A 97 -13.12 -6.87 7.87
N GLU A 98 -12.02 -6.79 7.12
CA GLU A 98 -11.65 -7.70 6.03
C GLU A 98 -12.66 -7.75 4.87
N ALA A 99 -13.62 -6.81 4.82
CA ALA A 99 -14.60 -6.71 3.74
C ALA A 99 -13.95 -6.34 2.40
N GLU A 100 -12.86 -5.59 2.44
CA GLU A 100 -12.04 -5.25 1.28
C GLU A 100 -10.58 -5.65 1.53
N ARG A 101 -9.94 -6.25 0.52
CA ARG A 101 -8.53 -6.61 0.56
C ARG A 101 -7.95 -6.48 -0.83
N PHE A 102 -6.85 -5.76 -0.97
CA PHE A 102 -6.12 -5.58 -2.21
C PHE A 102 -4.76 -6.23 -2.09
N ASP A 103 -4.40 -6.98 -3.12
CA ASP A 103 -2.98 -7.19 -3.42
C ASP A 103 -2.36 -5.86 -3.84
N ILE A 104 -1.04 -5.74 -3.69
CA ILE A 104 -0.29 -4.52 -3.98
C ILE A 104 0.87 -4.83 -4.91
N LEU A 105 1.09 -3.94 -5.87
CA LEU A 105 2.26 -4.01 -6.75
C LEU A 105 3.50 -3.61 -5.99
N TRP A 106 3.42 -2.47 -5.28
CA TRP A 106 4.44 -1.96 -4.39
C TRP A 106 3.82 -1.07 -3.31
N ILE A 107 4.60 -0.82 -2.26
CA ILE A 107 4.36 0.16 -1.21
C ILE A 107 5.70 0.74 -0.75
N HIS A 108 5.79 2.07 -0.73
CA HIS A 108 6.90 2.82 -0.14
C HIS A 108 6.44 3.37 1.20
N VAL A 109 7.32 3.36 2.20
CA VAL A 109 7.06 3.92 3.53
C VAL A 109 8.19 4.86 3.88
N ALA A 110 7.86 6.10 4.24
CA ALA A 110 8.81 7.07 4.75
C ALA A 110 8.21 7.74 6.00
N GLU A 111 8.83 7.50 7.15
CA GLU A 111 8.39 7.99 8.46
C GLU A 111 6.90 7.70 8.75
N ASP A 112 6.04 8.72 8.65
CA ASP A 112 4.61 8.67 8.92
C ASP A 112 3.76 8.66 7.62
N ARG A 113 4.38 8.40 6.47
CA ARG A 113 3.72 8.37 5.16
C ARG A 113 3.91 7.04 4.45
N ALA A 114 2.93 6.71 3.62
CA ALA A 114 3.02 5.61 2.70
C ALA A 114 2.43 5.97 1.34
N TRP A 115 3.00 5.37 0.32
CA TRP A 115 2.51 5.40 -1.05
C TRP A 115 2.38 3.97 -1.54
N TRP A 116 1.20 3.57 -1.99
CA TRP A 116 1.01 2.19 -2.43
C TRP A 116 0.19 2.11 -3.71
N TRP A 117 0.42 1.04 -4.45
CA TRP A 117 -0.26 0.78 -5.71
C TRP A 117 -1.13 -0.47 -5.59
N PRO A 118 -2.46 -0.32 -5.44
CA PRO A 118 -3.37 -1.46 -5.38
C PRO A 118 -3.45 -2.20 -6.73
N LEU A 119 -3.45 -3.53 -6.69
CA LEU A 119 -3.69 -4.41 -7.83
C LEU A 119 -5.13 -4.89 -7.85
N TYR A 120 -6.04 -4.05 -8.35
CA TYR A 120 -7.47 -4.37 -8.42
C TYR A 120 -7.82 -5.59 -9.27
N ASN A 121 -6.93 -5.99 -10.18
CA ASN A 121 -7.09 -7.16 -11.06
C ASN A 121 -6.39 -8.43 -10.55
N SER A 122 -5.75 -8.39 -9.37
CA SER A 122 -5.16 -9.58 -8.77
C SER A 122 -6.25 -10.58 -8.37
N PRO A 123 -6.05 -11.90 -8.60
CA PRO A 123 -7.01 -12.92 -8.15
C PRO A 123 -7.16 -12.96 -6.62
N ASP A 124 -6.21 -12.42 -5.87
CA ASP A 124 -6.25 -12.35 -4.41
C ASP A 124 -6.97 -11.10 -3.88
N THR A 125 -7.33 -10.16 -4.77
CA THR A 125 -8.09 -8.97 -4.42
C THR A 125 -9.56 -9.32 -4.17
N VAL A 126 -10.07 -8.91 -3.02
CA VAL A 126 -11.46 -9.01 -2.58
C VAL A 126 -12.03 -7.60 -2.52
N LEU A 127 -13.05 -7.34 -3.33
CA LEU A 127 -13.76 -6.07 -3.36
C LEU A 127 -15.08 -6.20 -2.59
N PRO A 128 -15.55 -5.12 -1.93
CA PRO A 128 -16.81 -5.15 -1.23
C PRO A 128 -17.94 -5.44 -2.24
N ASN A 129 -18.89 -6.30 -1.86
CA ASN A 129 -20.06 -6.52 -2.68
C ASN A 129 -20.84 -5.21 -2.83
N PRO A 130 -21.11 -4.72 -4.05
CA PRO A 130 -21.78 -3.43 -4.27
C PRO A 130 -23.28 -3.43 -3.89
N THR A 131 -23.77 -4.44 -3.16
CA THR A 131 -25.19 -4.67 -2.87
C THR A 131 -25.50 -4.84 -1.37
N ALA A 132 -24.56 -4.48 -0.48
CA ALA A 132 -24.80 -4.46 0.97
C ALA A 132 -25.24 -3.06 1.45
#